data_AF-A0A426W6B8-F1
#
_entry.id   AF-A0A426W6B8-F1
#
_cell.length_a   1.000
_cell.length_b   1.000
_cell.length_c   1.000
_cell.angle_alpha   90.00
_cell.angle_beta   90.00
_cell.angle_gamma   90.00
#
_symmetry.space_group_name_H-M   'P 1'
#
loop_
_entity.id
_entity.type
_entity.pdbx_description
1 polymer ?
#
loop_
_entity_poly.entity_id
_entity_poly.type
_entity_poly.pdbx_seq_one_letter_code
_entity_poly.pdbx_strand_id
1 'polypeptide(L)'
;TSTDLDDNASATFTVSEGSTAPAGFSLNSDGSYSFDPTDSTYDHLNVGDSAVLTIPVTVTDDQGGADTAQIRITVNGTNDAPVAGADVTASVDEGAASISGQLTSTDLDDNASATFTVSEGSTVPAGFSLSEDGSYSFDPTDSAYDHLNVGDSAVLTIPVTVTDDQG
;
A
#
# COMPACT_ATOMS: atom_id res chain seq x y z
N THR A 1 13.09 6.47 59.64
CA THR A 1 12.93 5.21 58.90
C THR A 1 11.46 4.94 58.76
N SER A 2 10.86 5.40 57.65
CA SER A 2 9.43 5.17 57.37
C SER A 2 9.35 3.88 56.56
N THR A 3 8.80 2.86 57.21
CA THR A 3 8.37 1.58 56.69
C THR A 3 7.02 1.77 56.01
N ASP A 4 6.98 1.68 54.69
CA ASP A 4 5.95 0.87 54.03
C ASP A 4 6.40 0.53 52.61
N LEU A 5 6.72 -0.74 52.39
CA LEU A 5 6.69 -1.36 51.08
C LEU A 5 5.36 -2.11 51.14
N ASP A 6 4.31 -1.50 50.63
CA ASP A 6 3.00 -2.15 50.54
C ASP A 6 3.17 -3.40 49.67
N ASP A 7 3.31 -4.55 50.32
CA ASP A 7 3.63 -5.88 49.76
C ASP A 7 2.43 -6.47 48.98
N ASN A 8 1.56 -5.60 48.46
CA ASN A 8 0.39 -5.93 47.64
C ASN A 8 -0.20 -4.70 46.88
N ALA A 9 0.56 -3.61 46.73
CA ALA A 9 0.08 -2.41 46.02
C ALA A 9 -0.28 -2.74 44.56
N SER A 10 -1.55 -2.61 44.21
CA SER A 10 -2.00 -2.78 42.82
C SER A 10 -1.92 -1.44 42.10
N ALA A 11 -1.03 -1.34 41.12
CA ALA A 11 -1.00 -0.19 40.21
C ALA A 11 -1.99 -0.39 39.06
N THR A 12 -2.64 0.69 38.64
CA THR A 12 -3.47 0.74 37.43
C THR A 12 -2.80 1.60 36.36
N PHE A 13 -2.76 1.09 35.14
CA PHE A 13 -2.18 1.77 33.98
C PHE A 13 -3.27 2.28 33.04
N THR A 14 -3.14 3.53 32.60
CA THR A 14 -4.03 4.13 31.60
C THR A 14 -3.25 4.98 30.63
N VAL A 15 -3.77 5.16 29.41
CA VAL A 15 -3.27 6.25 28.54
C VAL A 15 -3.58 7.57 29.24
N SER A 16 -2.58 8.44 29.32
CA SER A 16 -2.70 9.69 30.09
C SER A 16 -3.86 10.56 29.60
N GLU A 17 -4.51 11.25 30.55
CA GLU A 17 -5.66 12.11 30.26
C GLU A 17 -5.36 13.13 29.16
N GLY A 18 -6.31 13.30 28.24
CA GLY A 18 -6.16 14.19 27.09
C GLY A 18 -5.31 13.62 25.94
N SER A 19 -4.77 12.41 26.08
CA SER A 19 -4.11 11.69 25.00
C SER A 19 -5.02 10.63 24.40
N THR A 20 -4.80 10.33 23.13
CA THR A 20 -5.46 9.24 22.41
C THR A 20 -4.45 8.15 22.10
N ALA A 21 -4.82 6.90 22.34
CA ALA A 21 -4.03 5.77 21.85
C ALA A 21 -3.91 5.86 20.32
N PRO A 22 -2.72 5.62 19.74
CA PRO A 22 -2.59 5.51 18.29
C PRO A 22 -3.35 4.27 17.78
N ALA A 23 -3.62 4.25 16.48
CA ALA A 23 -4.28 3.11 15.84
C ALA A 23 -3.51 1.80 16.09
N GLY A 24 -4.23 0.69 16.25
CA GLY A 24 -3.63 -0.61 16.59
C GLY A 24 -3.06 -0.74 18.01
N PHE A 25 -2.94 0.33 18.81
CA PHE A 25 -2.42 0.24 20.19
C PHE A 25 -3.53 -0.05 21.20
N SER A 26 -3.23 -0.92 22.18
CA SER A 26 -4.08 -1.19 23.32
C SER A 26 -3.26 -1.33 24.58
N LEU A 27 -3.74 -0.77 25.69
CA LEU A 27 -3.14 -0.86 27.01
C LEU A 27 -4.17 -1.39 28.00
N ASN A 28 -3.80 -2.45 28.71
CA ASN A 28 -4.60 -3.01 29.78
C ASN A 28 -4.27 -2.34 31.10
N SER A 29 -5.21 -2.39 32.05
CA SER A 29 -5.05 -1.79 33.37
C SER A 29 -3.91 -2.39 34.21
N ASP A 30 -3.46 -3.61 33.88
CA ASP A 30 -2.33 -4.28 34.51
C ASP A 30 -0.96 -3.86 33.93
N GLY A 31 -0.97 -2.96 32.94
CA GLY A 31 0.23 -2.45 32.27
C GLY A 31 0.69 -3.28 31.08
N SER A 32 0.08 -4.43 30.81
CA SER A 32 0.33 -5.15 29.55
C SER A 32 -0.23 -4.35 28.37
N TYR A 33 0.49 -4.31 27.27
CA TYR A 33 0.07 -3.61 26.05
C TYR A 33 0.31 -4.45 24.81
N SER A 34 -0.42 -4.14 23.76
CA SER A 34 -0.24 -4.69 22.42
C SER A 34 -0.25 -3.57 21.39
N PHE A 35 0.41 -3.81 20.26
CA PHE A 35 0.38 -2.93 19.11
C PHE A 35 0.23 -3.77 17.84
N ASP A 36 -0.81 -3.49 17.07
CA ASP A 36 -1.05 -4.04 15.74
C ASP A 36 -0.58 -3.04 14.68
N PRO A 37 0.56 -3.29 14.00
CA PRO A 37 1.07 -2.39 12.98
C PRO A 37 0.30 -2.46 11.66
N THR A 38 -0.63 -3.41 11.46
CA THR A 38 -1.33 -3.59 10.17
C THR A 38 -2.55 -2.69 10.00
N ASP A 39 -2.70 -1.67 10.85
CA ASP A 39 -3.74 -0.67 10.68
C ASP A 39 -3.42 0.22 9.48
N SER A 40 -4.41 0.45 8.61
CA SER A 40 -4.21 1.16 7.34
C SER A 40 -3.75 2.62 7.49
N THR A 41 -3.77 3.15 8.72
CA THR A 41 -3.16 4.44 9.05
C THR A 41 -1.66 4.46 8.71
N TYR A 42 -1.01 3.29 8.64
CA TYR A 42 0.44 3.17 8.41
C TYR A 42 0.83 2.77 6.99
N ASP A 43 -0.13 2.41 6.13
CA ASP A 43 0.11 1.89 4.76
C ASP A 43 0.79 2.91 3.82
N HIS A 44 0.88 4.18 4.22
CA HIS A 44 1.54 5.23 3.43
C HIS A 44 3.07 5.28 3.63
N LEU A 45 3.60 4.53 4.59
CA LEU A 45 5.03 4.58 4.93
C LEU A 45 5.84 3.72 3.97
N ASN A 46 6.62 4.37 3.11
CA ASN A 46 7.54 3.71 2.19
C ASN A 46 8.66 2.93 2.89
N VAL A 47 9.33 2.05 2.14
CA VAL A 47 10.60 1.43 2.56
C VAL A 47 11.62 2.49 2.97
N GLY A 48 12.05 2.43 4.24
CA GLY A 48 13.03 3.36 4.80
C GLY A 48 12.42 4.55 5.53
N ASP A 49 11.12 4.81 5.35
CA ASP A 49 10.38 5.75 6.18
C ASP A 49 10.03 5.14 7.54
N SER A 50 9.76 6.01 8.52
CA SER A 50 9.31 5.57 9.84
C SER A 50 8.45 6.60 10.54
N ALA A 51 7.49 6.12 11.31
CA ALA A 51 6.68 6.90 12.22
C ALA A 51 7.01 6.53 13.68
N VAL A 52 7.22 7.54 14.52
CA VAL A 52 7.45 7.34 15.96
C VAL A 52 6.19 7.71 16.73
N LEU A 53 5.58 6.71 17.35
CA LEU A 53 4.41 6.86 18.22
C LEU A 53 4.90 7.03 19.66
N THR A 54 4.47 8.11 20.31
CA THR A 54 4.76 8.35 21.73
C THR A 54 3.45 8.31 22.52
N ILE A 55 3.29 7.31 23.38
CA ILE A 55 2.11 7.08 24.18
C ILE A 55 2.44 7.44 25.63
N PRO A 56 1.95 8.57 26.16
CA PRO A 56 2.06 8.86 27.58
C PRO A 56 1.11 7.94 28.36
N VAL A 57 1.63 7.33 29.41
CA VAL A 57 0.92 6.39 30.28
C VAL A 57 0.94 6.94 31.69
N THR A 58 -0.22 6.97 32.33
CA THR A 58 -0.36 7.29 33.75
C THR A 58 -0.43 5.99 34.55
N VAL A 59 0.36 5.92 35.62
CA VAL A 59 0.36 4.81 36.57
C VAL A 59 -0.17 5.35 37.89
N THR A 60 -1.26 4.77 38.39
CA THR A 60 -1.90 5.20 39.64
C THR A 60 -1.82 4.07 40.65
N ASP A 61 -1.31 4.34 41.85
CA ASP A 61 -1.33 3.41 42.99
C ASP A 61 -2.73 3.31 43.62
N ASP A 62 -2.91 2.35 44.54
CA ASP A 62 -4.19 2.13 45.21
C ASP A 62 -4.53 3.19 46.27
N GLN A 63 -3.61 4.11 46.57
CA GLN A 63 -3.81 5.27 47.44
C GLN A 63 -4.11 6.56 46.64
N GLY A 64 -4.14 6.48 45.31
CA GLY A 64 -4.44 7.59 44.40
C GLY A 64 -3.22 8.47 44.06
N GLY A 65 -2.01 8.09 44.45
CA GLY A 65 -0.78 8.64 43.93
C GLY A 65 -0.60 8.26 42.47
N ALA A 66 -0.15 9.20 41.63
CA ALA A 66 0.02 8.97 40.21
C ALA A 66 1.38 9.47 39.71
N ASP A 67 1.95 8.74 38.75
CA ASP A 67 3.14 9.13 37.99
C ASP A 67 2.94 8.87 36.49
N THR A 68 3.81 9.42 35.65
CA THR A 68 3.72 9.29 34.19
C THR A 68 4.96 8.67 33.57
N ALA A 69 4.74 7.82 32.57
CA ALA A 69 5.77 7.20 31.75
C ALA A 69 5.44 7.37 30.27
N GLN A 70 6.37 6.97 29.39
CA GLN A 70 6.15 6.97 27.95
C GLN A 70 6.48 5.61 27.35
N ILE A 71 5.59 5.09 26.53
CA ILE A 71 5.87 4.01 25.58
C ILE A 71 6.20 4.66 24.24
N ARG A 72 7.33 4.28 23.64
CA ARG A 72 7.72 4.73 22.29
C ARG A 72 7.77 3.54 21.37
N ILE A 73 7.03 3.61 20.27
CA ILE A 73 6.97 2.59 19.23
C ILE A 73 7.45 3.24 17.94
N THR A 74 8.33 2.56 17.21
CA THR A 74 8.75 2.97 15.87
C THR A 74 8.16 2.00 14.87
N VAL A 75 7.27 2.52 14.02
CA VAL A 75 6.73 1.81 12.87
C VAL A 75 7.64 2.11 11.69
N ASN A 76 8.20 1.07 11.06
CA ASN A 76 9.01 1.22 9.86
C ASN A 76 8.14 0.84 8.67
N GLY A 77 8.23 1.63 7.61
CA GLY A 77 7.49 1.39 6.38
C GLY A 77 7.92 0.11 5.66
N THR A 78 6.98 -0.41 4.88
CA THR A 78 7.17 -1.54 3.97
C THR A 78 6.81 -1.09 2.55
N ASN A 79 7.04 -1.93 1.55
CA ASN A 79 6.52 -1.67 0.22
C ASN A 79 5.16 -2.33 0.07
N ASP A 80 4.16 -1.59 -0.37
CA ASP A 80 2.85 -2.05 -0.77
C ASP A 80 2.78 -2.10 -2.30
N ALA A 81 2.64 -3.31 -2.86
CA ALA A 81 2.70 -3.48 -4.32
C ALA A 81 1.53 -2.75 -5.02
N PRO A 82 1.76 -2.17 -6.22
CA PRO A 82 0.75 -1.43 -6.94
C PRO A 82 -0.40 -2.34 -7.38
N VAL A 83 -1.60 -1.76 -7.38
CA VAL A 83 -2.80 -2.40 -7.89
C VAL A 83 -3.11 -1.84 -9.28
N ALA A 84 -3.08 -2.70 -10.29
CA ALA A 84 -3.47 -2.35 -11.65
C ALA A 84 -4.95 -1.92 -11.71
N GLY A 85 -5.24 -0.96 -12.59
CA GLY A 85 -6.59 -0.50 -12.90
C GLY A 85 -7.40 -1.53 -13.68
N ALA A 86 -8.59 -1.11 -14.12
CA ALA A 86 -9.48 -1.99 -14.89
C ALA A 86 -8.89 -2.39 -16.25
N ASP A 87 -9.23 -3.59 -16.70
CA ASP A 87 -8.88 -4.07 -18.03
C ASP A 87 -9.38 -3.11 -19.12
N VAL A 88 -8.53 -2.91 -20.14
CA VAL A 88 -8.87 -2.08 -21.29
C VAL A 88 -9.22 -2.96 -22.48
N THR A 89 -10.41 -2.74 -23.04
CA THR A 89 -10.86 -3.41 -24.27
C THR A 89 -11.10 -2.38 -25.36
N ALA A 90 -10.55 -2.63 -26.55
CA ALA A 90 -10.77 -1.83 -27.73
C ALA A 90 -11.01 -2.73 -28.95
N SER A 91 -11.71 -2.20 -29.95
CA SER A 91 -11.93 -2.84 -31.24
C SER A 91 -11.59 -1.85 -32.32
N VAL A 92 -10.87 -2.30 -33.34
CA VAL A 92 -10.47 -1.50 -34.49
C VAL A 92 -10.44 -2.39 -35.72
N ASP A 93 -10.80 -1.82 -36.87
CA ASP A 93 -10.74 -2.53 -38.14
C ASP A 93 -9.28 -2.52 -38.66
N GLU A 94 -8.88 -3.60 -39.36
CA GLU A 94 -7.58 -3.62 -40.04
C GLU A 94 -7.43 -2.45 -41.03
N GLY A 95 -6.23 -1.91 -41.16
CA GLY A 95 -5.95 -0.78 -42.05
C GLY A 95 -6.53 0.57 -41.60
N ALA A 96 -7.25 0.62 -40.47
CA ALA A 96 -7.77 1.86 -39.90
C ALA A 96 -6.66 2.68 -39.22
N ALA A 97 -7.04 3.85 -38.68
CA ALA A 97 -6.13 4.66 -37.88
C ALA A 97 -5.74 3.95 -36.58
N SER A 98 -4.50 4.18 -36.14
CA SER A 98 -3.99 3.67 -34.87
C SER A 98 -4.84 4.15 -33.68
N ILE A 99 -4.95 3.31 -32.67
CA ILE A 99 -5.59 3.63 -31.40
C ILE A 99 -4.54 3.81 -30.31
N SER A 100 -4.87 4.59 -29.27
CA SER A 100 -4.00 4.81 -28.12
C SER A 100 -4.80 4.87 -26.83
N GLY A 101 -4.14 4.61 -25.71
CA GLY A 101 -4.73 4.74 -24.39
C GLY A 101 -3.68 4.86 -23.29
N GLN A 102 -4.17 4.80 -22.06
CA GLN A 102 -3.39 4.95 -20.85
C GLN A 102 -3.85 3.89 -19.84
N LEU A 103 -2.92 3.07 -19.37
CA LEU A 103 -3.16 2.18 -18.23
C LEU A 103 -3.10 2.98 -16.93
N THR A 104 -3.81 2.52 -15.91
CA THR A 104 -3.81 3.16 -14.59
C THR A 104 -3.45 2.16 -13.52
N SER A 105 -2.97 2.65 -12.39
CA SER A 105 -2.73 1.88 -11.17
C SER A 105 -2.92 2.79 -9.97
N THR A 106 -3.02 2.17 -8.79
CA THR A 106 -3.01 2.83 -7.49
C THR A 106 -1.99 2.16 -6.60
N ASP A 107 -1.48 2.92 -5.66
CA ASP A 107 -0.52 2.44 -4.67
C ASP A 107 -0.88 3.06 -3.31
N LEU A 108 -0.60 2.35 -2.22
CA LEU A 108 -0.84 2.84 -0.86
C LEU A 108 0.33 3.68 -0.35
N ASP A 109 1.52 3.46 -0.89
CA ASP A 109 2.75 4.14 -0.50
C ASP A 109 2.79 5.61 -0.97
N ASP A 110 3.27 6.50 -0.09
CA ASP A 110 3.31 7.93 -0.37
C ASP A 110 4.31 8.24 -1.50
N ASN A 111 3.78 8.81 -2.59
CA ASN A 111 4.55 9.19 -3.79
C ASN A 111 5.12 8.01 -4.60
N ALA A 112 4.57 6.81 -4.42
CA ALA A 112 4.92 5.67 -5.25
C ALA A 112 4.70 5.96 -6.75
N SER A 113 5.59 5.44 -7.58
CA SER A 113 5.58 5.64 -9.02
C SER A 113 5.46 4.32 -9.76
N ALA A 114 4.46 4.22 -10.64
CA ALA A 114 4.18 2.99 -11.36
C ALA A 114 4.97 2.88 -12.68
N THR A 115 5.47 1.68 -12.94
CA THR A 115 6.11 1.27 -14.20
C THR A 115 5.35 0.11 -14.82
N PHE A 116 4.91 0.27 -16.06
CA PHE A 116 4.18 -0.75 -16.81
C PHE A 116 5.07 -1.48 -17.81
N THR A 117 4.96 -2.81 -17.84
CA THR A 117 5.69 -3.65 -18.79
C THR A 117 4.80 -4.77 -19.30
N VAL A 118 5.03 -5.22 -20.54
CA VAL A 118 4.38 -6.44 -21.01
C VAL A 118 4.89 -7.61 -20.18
N SER A 119 3.98 -8.41 -19.61
CA SER A 119 4.34 -9.44 -18.65
C SER A 119 5.34 -10.44 -19.23
N GLU A 120 6.29 -10.86 -18.41
CA GLU A 120 7.36 -11.78 -18.81
C GLU A 120 6.78 -13.05 -19.49
N GLY A 121 7.38 -13.43 -20.61
CA GLY A 121 6.95 -14.59 -21.40
C GLY A 121 5.75 -14.33 -22.33
N SER A 122 5.14 -13.15 -22.29
CA SER A 122 4.09 -12.76 -23.24
C SER A 122 4.68 -12.30 -24.57
N THR A 123 3.97 -12.54 -25.66
CA THR A 123 4.32 -12.02 -26.98
C THR A 123 3.66 -10.68 -27.21
N VAL A 124 4.43 -9.69 -27.67
CA VAL A 124 3.88 -8.40 -28.11
C VAL A 124 3.32 -8.55 -29.54
N PRO A 125 2.02 -8.30 -29.79
CA PRO A 125 1.47 -8.32 -31.14
C PRO A 125 2.12 -7.26 -32.04
N ALA A 126 2.17 -7.52 -33.35
CA ALA A 126 2.68 -6.56 -34.31
C ALA A 126 1.86 -5.24 -34.25
N GLY A 127 2.53 -4.10 -34.41
CA GLY A 127 1.89 -2.78 -34.28
C GLY A 127 1.51 -2.36 -32.86
N PHE A 128 1.69 -3.19 -31.81
CA PHE A 128 1.47 -2.77 -30.43
C PHE A 128 2.73 -2.17 -29.80
N SER A 129 2.57 -1.08 -29.04
CA SER A 129 3.62 -0.48 -28.23
C SER A 129 3.09 -0.13 -26.84
N LEU A 130 3.89 -0.35 -25.80
CA LEU A 130 3.62 0.09 -24.44
C LEU A 130 4.85 0.85 -23.92
N SER A 131 4.62 2.02 -23.35
CA SER A 131 5.60 2.81 -22.61
C SER A 131 5.51 2.51 -21.11
N GLU A 132 6.61 2.76 -20.39
CA GLU A 132 6.71 2.53 -18.94
C GLU A 132 5.71 3.35 -18.13
N ASP A 133 5.29 4.51 -18.63
CA ASP A 133 4.26 5.35 -18.01
C ASP A 133 2.83 4.80 -18.18
N GLY A 134 2.67 3.65 -18.85
CA GLY A 134 1.38 3.02 -19.13
C GLY A 134 0.69 3.53 -20.39
N SER A 135 1.28 4.50 -21.11
CA SER A 135 0.76 4.91 -22.41
C SER A 135 0.98 3.80 -23.43
N TYR A 136 -0.06 3.44 -24.17
CA TYR A 136 0.03 2.40 -25.20
C TYR A 136 -0.56 2.87 -26.52
N SER A 137 -0.12 2.21 -27.60
CA SER A 137 -0.70 2.39 -28.93
C SER A 137 -0.79 1.06 -29.67
N PHE A 138 -1.72 0.98 -30.62
CA PHE A 138 -1.87 -0.15 -31.51
C PHE A 138 -2.12 0.34 -32.94
N ASP A 139 -1.25 -0.08 -33.85
CA ASP A 139 -1.35 0.15 -35.29
C ASP A 139 -1.93 -1.08 -36.01
N PRO A 140 -3.21 -1.03 -36.44
CA PRO A 140 -3.84 -2.13 -37.15
C PRO A 140 -3.47 -2.17 -38.65
N THR A 141 -2.59 -1.29 -39.13
CA THR A 141 -2.10 -1.28 -40.53
C THR A 141 -0.92 -2.23 -40.76
N ASP A 142 -0.43 -2.89 -39.72
CA ASP A 142 0.64 -3.87 -39.84
C ASP A 142 0.21 -5.06 -40.72
N SER A 143 1.07 -5.44 -41.67
CA SER A 143 0.84 -6.55 -42.60
C SER A 143 0.57 -7.90 -41.94
N ALA A 144 0.88 -8.05 -40.65
CA ALA A 144 0.47 -9.20 -39.86
C ALA A 144 -1.05 -9.42 -39.86
N TYR A 145 -1.84 -8.37 -40.13
CA TYR A 145 -3.30 -8.41 -40.08
C TYR A 145 -3.97 -8.54 -41.44
N ASP A 146 -3.30 -8.24 -42.57
CA ASP A 146 -3.80 -8.26 -43.96
C ASP A 146 -4.50 -9.56 -44.43
N HIS A 147 -4.44 -10.61 -43.62
CA HIS A 147 -5.09 -11.89 -43.88
C HIS A 147 -6.54 -11.95 -43.39
N LEU A 148 -7.02 -10.96 -42.62
CA LEU A 148 -8.38 -10.92 -42.12
C LEU A 148 -9.35 -10.50 -43.23
N ASN A 149 -10.37 -11.31 -43.49
CA ASN A 149 -11.41 -10.93 -44.46
C ASN A 149 -12.52 -10.15 -43.77
N VAL A 150 -13.40 -9.54 -44.57
CA VAL A 150 -14.60 -8.87 -44.06
C VAL A 150 -15.41 -9.80 -43.18
N GLY A 151 -15.56 -9.42 -41.90
CA GLY A 151 -16.31 -10.19 -40.89
C GLY A 151 -15.44 -11.15 -40.08
N ASP A 152 -14.16 -11.34 -40.42
CA ASP A 152 -13.21 -12.04 -39.57
C ASP A 152 -12.80 -11.15 -38.39
N SER A 153 -12.33 -11.76 -37.31
CA SER A 153 -11.82 -11.03 -36.14
C SER A 153 -10.70 -11.81 -35.49
N ALA A 154 -9.66 -11.09 -35.06
CA ALA A 154 -8.62 -11.61 -34.20
C ALA A 154 -8.75 -10.99 -32.80
N VAL A 155 -8.61 -11.80 -31.76
CA VAL A 155 -8.53 -11.32 -30.39
C VAL A 155 -7.07 -11.36 -29.98
N LEU A 156 -6.52 -10.19 -29.67
CA LEU A 156 -5.18 -10.01 -29.15
C LEU A 156 -5.28 -9.75 -27.65
N THR A 157 -4.55 -10.53 -26.86
CA THR A 157 -4.45 -10.33 -25.41
C THR A 157 -3.01 -10.00 -25.08
N ILE A 158 -2.81 -8.84 -24.45
CA ILE A 158 -1.49 -8.38 -24.01
C ILE A 158 -1.53 -8.31 -22.47
N PRO A 159 -1.06 -9.35 -21.77
CA PRO A 159 -0.87 -9.27 -20.33
C PRO A 159 0.18 -8.19 -20.00
N VAL A 160 -0.15 -7.34 -19.05
CA VAL A 160 0.73 -6.26 -18.57
C VAL A 160 0.93 -6.44 -17.07
N THR A 161 2.16 -6.18 -16.63
CA THR A 161 2.56 -6.11 -15.23
C THR A 161 2.85 -4.67 -14.86
N VAL A 162 2.43 -4.27 -13.66
CA VAL A 162 2.80 -2.99 -13.05
C VAL A 162 3.67 -3.27 -11.83
N THR A 163 4.74 -2.48 -11.67
CA THR A 163 5.63 -2.46 -10.50
C THR A 163 5.79 -1.03 -10.01
N ASP A 164 6.13 -0.84 -8.74
CA ASP A 164 6.48 0.46 -8.20
C ASP A 164 8.01 0.70 -8.28
N ASP A 165 8.49 1.81 -7.71
CA ASP A 165 9.92 2.17 -7.66
C ASP A 165 10.73 1.47 -6.56
N GLN A 166 10.08 0.71 -5.68
CA GLN A 166 10.67 -0.04 -4.58
C GLN A 166 10.68 -1.57 -4.81
N GLY A 167 10.06 -2.06 -5.89
CA GLY A 167 10.27 -3.40 -6.46
C GLY A 167 9.04 -4.29 -6.40
#